data_AF-A0A4V1CI49-F1
#
_entry.id   AF-A0A4V1CI49-F1
#
_cell.length_a   1.000
_cell.length_b   1.000
_cell.length_c   1.000
_cell.angle_alpha   90.00
_cell.angle_beta   90.00
_cell.angle_gamma   90.00
#
_symmetry.space_group_name_H-M   'P 1'
#
loop_
_entity.id
_entity.type
_entity.pdbx_description
1 polymer ?
#
loop_
_entity_poly.entity_id
_entity_poly.type
_entity_poly.pdbx_seq_one_letter_code
_entity_poly.pdbx_strand_id
1 'polypeptide(L)'
;MSTPLASSRPIAALNRLRHALIGLAWVSCASLLLSGCMSAAHIAQNLDNQARISETTQGITLLRAHISKLQAAGDPLGDYYYALGNSDGWIADVSDPQAITALFEKAAAKGSMDAKILLALQLASDDALPGRLDYSHGPSKDLGKWEQGLGQLLPLVQQQCSVRRLVVDDGRARTSYYSIAYDVWPHFRNGYFQYNGDGSRVLLKDPARQKLWEDIHRKCTIPQFEWIKP
;
A
#
# COMPACT_ATOMS: atom_id res chain seq x y z
N MET A 1 10.17 78.26 -44.91
CA MET A 1 11.61 78.39 -45.28
C MET A 1 12.12 77.02 -45.70
N SER A 2 13.04 76.98 -46.66
CA SER A 2 14.00 75.89 -46.96
C SER A 2 13.52 74.44 -47.15
N THR A 3 13.27 74.07 -48.41
CA THR A 3 13.61 72.76 -49.03
C THR A 3 15.07 72.81 -49.56
N PRO A 4 15.63 71.84 -50.34
CA PRO A 4 15.31 70.41 -50.63
C PRO A 4 16.36 69.47 -49.94
N LEU A 5 16.78 68.24 -50.32
CA LEU A 5 16.68 67.26 -51.43
C LEU A 5 16.39 65.83 -50.85
N ALA A 6 16.02 64.75 -51.55
CA ALA A 6 15.96 64.32 -52.96
C ALA A 6 17.18 63.49 -53.52
N SER A 7 16.91 62.59 -54.49
CA SER A 7 17.82 61.64 -55.18
C SER A 7 18.16 60.32 -54.41
N SER A 8 18.16 59.11 -55.01
CA SER A 8 17.61 58.61 -56.29
C SER A 8 17.47 57.06 -56.35
N ARG A 9 16.72 56.57 -57.34
CA ARG A 9 16.72 55.21 -57.97
C ARG A 9 17.04 55.44 -59.50
N PRO A 10 17.15 54.46 -60.45
CA PRO A 10 16.60 53.08 -60.44
C PRO A 10 17.26 52.00 -61.37
N ILE A 11 16.52 50.88 -61.60
CA ILE A 11 16.50 49.94 -62.76
C ILE A 11 17.74 49.03 -63.11
N ALA A 12 17.54 47.73 -62.83
CA ALA A 12 17.75 46.49 -63.63
C ALA A 12 19.00 46.16 -64.47
N ALA A 13 19.35 44.86 -64.44
CA ALA A 13 19.98 44.08 -65.53
C ALA A 13 19.48 42.60 -65.47
N LEU A 14 19.69 41.81 -66.53
CA LEU A 14 19.12 40.45 -66.71
C LEU A 14 20.19 39.34 -66.94
N ASN A 15 19.73 38.08 -66.83
CA ASN A 15 20.14 36.86 -67.58
C ASN A 15 21.35 35.98 -67.14
N ARG A 16 21.00 34.69 -66.87
CA ARG A 16 21.56 33.42 -67.41
C ARG A 16 22.98 32.93 -67.07
N LEU A 17 23.05 31.71 -66.52
CA LEU A 17 23.62 30.45 -67.08
C LEU A 17 23.65 29.40 -65.94
N ARG A 18 22.87 28.30 -65.92
CA ARG A 18 22.90 27.02 -66.68
C ARG A 18 23.98 25.99 -66.26
N HIS A 19 23.49 24.92 -65.59
CA HIS A 19 23.98 23.52 -65.63
C HIS A 19 25.35 23.21 -64.97
N ALA A 20 25.68 21.98 -64.53
CA ALA A 20 24.94 20.80 -64.04
C ALA A 20 25.95 19.77 -63.46
N LEU A 21 25.52 18.88 -62.54
CA LEU A 21 26.13 17.57 -62.14
C LEU A 21 25.30 17.04 -60.93
N ILE A 22 24.42 16.05 -61.06
CA ILE A 22 24.62 14.58 -61.09
C ILE A 22 24.93 13.96 -59.71
N GLY A 23 23.88 13.43 -59.08
CA GLY A 23 23.73 11.98 -58.81
C GLY A 23 24.55 11.32 -57.70
N LEU A 24 23.95 11.15 -56.52
CA LEU A 24 24.13 9.98 -55.64
C LEU A 24 22.95 9.90 -54.66
N ALA A 25 22.08 8.89 -54.83
CA ALA A 25 20.81 8.78 -54.10
C ALA A 25 20.42 7.32 -53.77
N TRP A 26 21.39 6.55 -53.24
CA TRP A 26 21.19 5.17 -52.77
C TRP A 26 21.81 4.99 -51.37
N VAL A 27 21.32 4.00 -50.63
CA VAL A 27 21.73 3.62 -49.25
C VAL A 27 21.35 4.62 -48.15
N SER A 28 20.10 4.53 -47.66
CA SER A 28 19.72 4.71 -46.24
C SER A 28 18.22 4.41 -46.00
N CYS A 29 17.85 3.13 -45.93
CA CYS A 29 16.46 2.69 -45.60
C CYS A 29 16.40 1.40 -44.76
N ALA A 30 17.47 1.05 -44.02
CA ALA A 30 17.56 -0.19 -43.24
C ALA A 30 17.87 -0.01 -41.74
N SER A 31 17.93 1.24 -41.25
CA SER A 31 18.44 1.54 -39.89
C SER A 31 17.38 2.06 -38.91
N LEU A 32 16.17 2.40 -39.37
CA LEU A 32 15.14 3.05 -38.55
C LEU A 32 14.07 2.10 -37.98
N LEU A 33 14.02 0.85 -38.43
CA LEU A 33 12.98 -0.12 -38.02
C LEU A 33 13.30 -0.90 -36.74
N LEU A 34 14.50 -0.75 -36.17
CA LEU A 34 14.92 -1.44 -34.94
C LEU A 34 14.87 -0.54 -33.68
N SER A 35 14.80 0.78 -33.82
CA SER A 35 14.67 1.71 -32.69
C SER A 35 13.21 2.05 -32.33
N GLY A 36 12.30 2.05 -33.32
CA GLY A 36 10.90 2.45 -33.13
C GLY A 36 10.06 1.52 -32.25
N CYS A 37 10.35 0.22 -32.24
CA CYS A 37 9.59 -0.74 -31.43
C CYS A 37 9.84 -0.55 -29.92
N MET A 38 11.08 -0.21 -29.54
CA MET A 38 11.46 0.05 -28.14
C MET A 38 10.80 1.33 -27.61
N SER A 39 10.75 2.40 -28.41
CA SER A 39 10.10 3.65 -28.00
C SER A 39 8.58 3.52 -27.91
N ALA A 40 7.93 2.85 -28.86
CA ALA A 40 6.48 2.59 -28.80
C ALA A 40 6.09 1.76 -27.57
N ALA A 41 6.81 0.68 -27.30
CA ALA A 41 6.57 -0.16 -26.11
C ALA A 41 6.80 0.61 -24.80
N HIS A 42 7.87 1.40 -24.72
CA HIS A 42 8.16 2.17 -23.51
C HIS A 42 7.18 3.35 -23.29
N ILE A 43 6.69 3.99 -24.36
CA ILE A 43 5.61 4.98 -24.26
C ILE A 43 4.32 4.33 -23.77
N ALA A 44 3.93 3.17 -24.32
CA ALA A 44 2.77 2.43 -23.86
C ALA A 44 2.88 2.04 -22.38
N GLN A 45 4.04 1.52 -21.95
CA GLN A 45 4.33 1.18 -20.56
C GLN A 45 4.27 2.42 -19.63
N ASN A 46 4.74 3.58 -20.09
CA ASN A 46 4.69 4.82 -19.31
C ASN A 46 3.26 5.38 -19.19
N LEU A 47 2.43 5.26 -20.24
CA LEU A 47 1.01 5.63 -20.21
C LEU A 47 0.20 4.68 -19.29
N ASP A 48 0.46 3.38 -19.36
CA ASP A 48 -0.15 2.37 -18.48
C ASP A 48 0.20 2.59 -17.01
N ASN A 49 1.49 2.84 -16.72
CA ASN A 49 1.94 3.24 -15.39
C ASN A 49 1.25 4.53 -14.90
N GLN A 50 1.09 5.55 -15.76
CA GLN A 50 0.41 6.80 -15.41
C GLN A 50 -1.09 6.61 -15.15
N ALA A 51 -1.77 5.79 -15.94
CA ALA A 51 -3.18 5.44 -15.72
C ALA A 51 -3.36 4.75 -14.36
N ARG A 52 -2.58 3.70 -14.07
CA ARG A 52 -2.62 2.98 -12.79
C ARG A 52 -2.30 3.88 -11.59
N ILE A 53 -1.36 4.83 -11.72
CA ILE A 53 -1.05 5.82 -10.66
C ILE A 53 -2.24 6.77 -10.43
N SER A 54 -2.91 7.22 -11.49
CA SER A 54 -4.11 8.06 -11.39
C SER A 54 -5.25 7.35 -10.68
N GLU A 55 -5.55 6.10 -11.10
CA GLU A 55 -6.56 5.26 -10.47
C GLU A 55 -6.26 4.96 -9.00
N THR A 56 -5.00 4.62 -8.68
CA THR A 56 -4.55 4.42 -7.28
C THR A 56 -4.77 5.67 -6.44
N THR A 57 -4.49 6.85 -6.98
CA THR A 57 -4.66 8.15 -6.31
C THR A 57 -6.14 8.50 -6.09
N GLN A 58 -7.00 8.19 -7.06
CA GLN A 58 -8.45 8.33 -6.92
C GLN A 58 -8.99 7.38 -5.84
N GLY A 59 -8.54 6.12 -5.83
CA GLY A 59 -8.84 5.15 -4.79
C GLY A 59 -8.46 5.65 -3.39
N ILE A 60 -7.21 6.11 -3.20
CA ILE A 60 -6.72 6.66 -1.91
C ILE A 60 -7.54 7.89 -1.48
N THR A 61 -7.92 8.76 -2.42
CA THR A 61 -8.77 9.93 -2.12
C THR A 61 -10.15 9.50 -1.61
N LEU A 62 -10.76 8.49 -2.23
CA LEU A 62 -12.01 7.89 -1.77
C LEU A 62 -11.86 7.22 -0.38
N LEU A 63 -10.73 6.58 -0.09
CA LEU A 63 -10.43 6.05 1.25
C LEU A 63 -10.35 7.17 2.31
N ARG A 64 -9.63 8.27 2.05
CA ARG A 64 -9.56 9.41 3.00
C ARG A 64 -10.92 10.11 3.20
N ALA A 65 -11.76 10.17 2.15
CA ALA A 65 -13.13 10.67 2.24
C ALA A 65 -14.02 9.75 3.10
N HIS A 66 -13.91 8.42 2.93
CA HIS A 66 -14.63 7.43 3.73
C HIS A 66 -14.24 7.50 5.22
N ILE A 67 -12.94 7.60 5.53
CA ILE A 67 -12.42 7.80 6.89
C ILE A 67 -13.04 9.05 7.53
N SER A 68 -12.95 10.20 6.85
CA SER A 68 -13.51 11.47 7.34
C SER A 68 -15.01 11.39 7.62
N LYS A 69 -15.77 10.67 6.77
CA LYS A 69 -17.21 10.44 6.92
C LYS A 69 -17.54 9.61 8.16
N LEU A 70 -16.77 8.55 8.44
CA LEU A 70 -16.91 7.74 9.66
C LEU A 70 -16.56 8.56 10.91
N GLN A 71 -15.46 9.31 10.90
CA GLN A 71 -15.05 10.16 12.02
C GLN A 71 -16.09 11.25 12.32
N ALA A 72 -16.68 11.88 11.30
CA ALA A 72 -17.75 12.86 11.45
C ALA A 72 -19.07 12.26 11.98
N ALA A 73 -19.33 10.98 11.69
CA ALA A 73 -20.46 10.22 12.27
C ALA A 73 -20.19 9.73 13.70
N GLY A 74 -18.98 9.90 14.23
CA GLY A 74 -18.56 9.38 15.54
C GLY A 74 -18.22 7.88 15.54
N ASP A 75 -18.18 7.22 14.39
CA ASP A 75 -17.90 5.79 14.26
C ASP A 75 -16.43 5.50 14.62
N PRO A 76 -16.13 4.60 15.58
CA PRO A 76 -14.77 4.25 15.96
C PRO A 76 -13.94 3.63 14.81
N LEU A 77 -14.57 3.14 13.74
CA LEU A 77 -13.88 2.68 12.54
C LEU A 77 -13.17 3.82 11.80
N GLY A 78 -13.65 5.05 11.91
CA GLY A 78 -12.98 6.22 11.33
C GLY A 78 -11.61 6.46 11.96
N ASP A 79 -11.55 6.53 13.29
CA ASP A 79 -10.26 6.67 14.01
C ASP A 79 -9.36 5.44 13.84
N TYR A 80 -9.94 4.24 13.73
CA TYR A 80 -9.19 3.00 13.46
C TYR A 80 -8.55 2.96 12.07
N TYR A 81 -9.31 3.23 11.01
CA TYR A 81 -8.76 3.26 9.65
C TYR A 81 -7.76 4.41 9.47
N TYR A 82 -7.93 5.52 10.21
CA TYR A 82 -6.92 6.58 10.27
C TYR A 82 -5.62 6.10 10.94
N ALA A 83 -5.69 5.37 12.06
CA ALA A 83 -4.53 4.76 12.71
C ALA A 83 -3.81 3.77 11.78
N LEU A 84 -4.58 2.89 11.14
CA LEU A 84 -4.07 1.85 10.24
C LEU A 84 -3.43 2.45 8.97
N GLY A 85 -4.04 3.44 8.34
CA GLY A 85 -3.46 4.09 7.17
C GLY A 85 -2.18 4.89 7.46
N ASN A 86 -1.95 5.31 8.71
CA ASN A 86 -0.65 5.85 9.14
C ASN A 86 0.38 4.73 9.39
N SER A 87 -0.03 3.61 10.00
CA SER A 87 0.83 2.41 10.18
C SER A 87 1.28 1.79 8.84
N ASP A 88 0.36 1.75 7.87
CA ASP A 88 0.60 1.34 6.48
C ASP A 88 1.39 2.39 5.66
N GLY A 89 1.56 3.61 6.18
CA GLY A 89 2.33 4.68 5.55
C GLY A 89 1.68 5.39 4.35
N TRP A 90 0.44 5.09 3.98
CA TRP A 90 -0.24 5.75 2.84
C TRP A 90 -1.04 7.01 3.24
N ILE A 91 -1.37 7.19 4.53
CA ILE A 91 -1.87 8.46 5.07
C ILE A 91 -0.69 9.40 5.38
N ALA A 92 0.34 8.88 6.06
CA ALA A 92 1.59 9.56 6.39
C ALA A 92 1.47 10.91 7.15
N ASP A 93 0.34 11.17 7.79
CA ASP A 93 0.14 12.35 8.65
C ASP A 93 0.93 12.22 9.97
N VAL A 94 1.16 10.99 10.43
CA VAL A 94 1.89 10.65 11.66
C VAL A 94 2.88 9.52 11.35
N SER A 95 4.14 9.67 11.75
CA SER A 95 5.23 8.74 11.47
C SER A 95 5.95 8.17 12.71
N ASP A 96 5.74 8.74 13.89
CA ASP A 96 6.31 8.21 15.13
C ASP A 96 5.55 6.93 15.59
N PRO A 97 6.24 5.83 15.93
CA PRO A 97 5.56 4.58 16.29
C PRO A 97 4.72 4.64 17.57
N GLN A 98 5.09 5.45 18.56
CA GLN A 98 4.30 5.60 19.79
C GLN A 98 3.05 6.43 19.51
N ALA A 99 3.17 7.50 18.72
CA ALA A 99 2.04 8.30 18.26
C ALA A 99 1.06 7.49 17.39
N ILE A 100 1.55 6.63 16.48
CA ILE A 100 0.68 5.72 15.70
C ILE A 100 -0.01 4.72 16.63
N THR A 101 0.69 4.14 17.59
CA THR A 101 0.10 3.22 18.59
C THR A 101 -1.01 3.92 19.39
N ALA A 102 -0.79 5.17 19.81
CA ALA A 102 -1.81 5.97 20.51
C ALA A 102 -3.06 6.29 19.65
N LEU A 103 -2.96 6.33 18.31
CA LEU A 103 -4.14 6.41 17.43
C LEU A 103 -4.99 5.13 17.52
N PHE A 104 -4.36 3.95 17.58
CA PHE A 104 -5.07 2.69 17.80
C PHE A 104 -5.69 2.62 19.21
N GLU A 105 -4.96 3.04 20.25
CA GLU A 105 -5.49 3.11 21.63
C GLU A 105 -6.73 3.99 21.72
N LYS A 106 -6.70 5.17 21.08
CA LYS A 106 -7.84 6.09 20.96
C LYS A 106 -9.04 5.43 20.26
N ALA A 107 -8.81 4.71 19.15
CA ALA A 107 -9.85 4.00 18.43
C ALA A 107 -10.43 2.83 19.24
N ALA A 108 -9.58 2.09 19.97
CA ALA A 108 -9.96 1.01 20.87
C ALA A 108 -10.79 1.53 22.06
N ALA A 109 -10.41 2.66 22.65
CA ALA A 109 -11.15 3.33 23.71
C ALA A 109 -12.54 3.82 23.27
N LYS A 110 -12.66 4.30 22.02
CA LYS A 110 -13.96 4.58 21.37
C LYS A 110 -14.77 3.32 21.01
N GLY A 111 -14.20 2.13 21.17
CA GLY A 111 -14.91 0.86 21.00
C GLY A 111 -14.52 0.03 19.77
N SER A 112 -13.61 0.49 18.90
CA SER A 112 -13.17 -0.30 17.74
C SER A 112 -12.61 -1.65 18.18
N MET A 113 -13.25 -2.73 17.74
CA MET A 113 -12.81 -4.09 18.02
C MET A 113 -11.53 -4.42 17.25
N ASP A 114 -11.47 -4.01 15.99
CA ASP A 114 -10.30 -4.17 15.12
C ASP A 114 -9.05 -3.52 15.73
N ALA A 115 -9.19 -2.33 16.34
CA ALA A 115 -8.10 -1.67 17.06
C ALA A 115 -7.64 -2.46 18.29
N LYS A 116 -8.58 -2.99 19.10
CA LYS A 116 -8.27 -3.83 20.28
C LYS A 116 -7.53 -5.11 19.87
N ILE A 117 -7.97 -5.75 18.79
CA ILE A 117 -7.36 -6.95 18.24
C ILE A 117 -5.92 -6.67 17.80
N LEU A 118 -5.66 -5.57 17.07
CA LEU A 118 -4.31 -5.24 16.61
C LEU A 118 -3.36 -4.83 17.74
N LEU A 119 -3.84 -4.18 18.80
CA LEU A 119 -3.04 -3.90 19.99
C LEU A 119 -2.68 -5.18 20.77
N ALA A 120 -3.65 -6.09 20.94
CA ALA A 120 -3.39 -7.38 21.59
C ALA A 120 -2.45 -8.28 20.76
N LEU A 121 -2.54 -8.21 19.43
CA LEU A 121 -1.60 -8.86 18.51
C LEU A 121 -0.19 -8.27 18.64
N GLN A 122 -0.05 -6.94 18.59
CA GLN A 122 1.24 -6.25 18.75
C GLN A 122 1.94 -6.65 20.07
N LEU A 123 1.18 -6.72 21.18
CA LEU A 123 1.72 -7.16 22.46
C LEU A 123 2.25 -8.60 22.43
N ALA A 124 1.63 -9.48 21.64
CA ALA A 124 2.08 -10.86 21.49
C ALA A 124 3.37 -10.93 20.63
N SER A 125 3.40 -10.22 19.51
CA SER A 125 4.47 -10.30 18.51
C SER A 125 5.69 -9.42 18.79
N ASP A 126 5.59 -8.43 19.69
CA ASP A 126 6.60 -7.38 19.93
C ASP A 126 6.86 -6.53 18.66
N ASP A 127 5.84 -6.41 17.80
CA ASP A 127 5.86 -5.56 16.61
C ASP A 127 5.99 -4.08 16.98
N ALA A 128 6.83 -3.35 16.25
CA ALA A 128 7.03 -1.91 16.46
C ALA A 128 5.76 -1.06 16.20
N LEU A 129 4.75 -1.61 15.53
CA LEU A 129 3.51 -0.95 15.13
C LEU A 129 2.34 -1.94 15.07
N PRO A 130 1.11 -1.59 15.53
CA PRO A 130 -0.08 -2.38 15.25
C PRO A 130 -0.42 -2.39 13.75
N GLY A 131 -0.99 -3.48 13.26
CA GLY A 131 -1.56 -3.54 11.91
C GLY A 131 -0.61 -3.91 10.76
N ARG A 132 0.60 -4.37 11.06
CA ARG A 132 1.57 -4.89 10.08
C ARG A 132 1.20 -6.29 9.53
N LEU A 133 -0.02 -6.42 9.03
CA LEU A 133 -0.71 -7.67 8.65
C LEU A 133 -0.08 -8.46 7.50
N ASP A 134 0.95 -7.93 6.86
CA ASP A 134 1.67 -8.57 5.75
C ASP A 134 2.93 -9.33 6.21
N TYR A 135 3.14 -9.44 7.54
CA TYR A 135 4.32 -10.04 8.18
C TYR A 135 3.93 -11.19 9.14
N SER A 136 4.88 -12.08 9.43
CA SER A 136 4.64 -13.21 10.35
C SER A 136 4.64 -12.72 11.81
N HIS A 137 3.47 -12.61 12.41
CA HIS A 137 3.26 -12.23 13.82
C HIS A 137 3.64 -13.36 14.80
N GLY A 138 4.92 -13.73 14.80
CA GLY A 138 5.46 -14.80 15.63
C GLY A 138 5.69 -14.43 17.10
N PRO A 139 5.89 -15.43 17.97
CA PRO A 139 6.25 -15.21 19.36
C PRO A 139 7.52 -14.38 19.47
N SER A 140 7.43 -13.32 20.29
CA SER A 140 8.56 -12.45 20.56
C SER A 140 9.70 -13.17 21.31
N LYS A 141 10.82 -12.47 21.50
CA LYS A 141 11.92 -12.93 22.37
C LYS A 141 11.49 -13.08 23.84
N ASP A 142 10.40 -12.44 24.23
CA ASP A 142 9.76 -12.54 25.53
C ASP A 142 8.50 -13.42 25.42
N LEU A 143 8.62 -14.68 25.84
CA LEU A 143 7.48 -15.62 25.84
C LEU A 143 6.42 -15.24 26.89
N GLY A 144 6.76 -14.43 27.90
CA GLY A 144 5.78 -13.87 28.83
C GLY A 144 4.85 -12.88 28.14
N LYS A 145 5.41 -11.96 27.34
CA LYS A 145 4.62 -11.07 26.46
C LYS A 145 3.76 -11.84 25.46
N TRP A 146 4.30 -12.88 24.81
CA TRP A 146 3.54 -13.71 23.87
C TRP A 146 2.30 -14.32 24.55
N GLU A 147 2.47 -14.98 25.69
CA GLU A 147 1.36 -15.57 26.44
C GLU A 147 0.36 -14.51 26.95
N GLN A 148 0.84 -13.35 27.40
CA GLN A 148 0.00 -12.22 27.85
C GLN A 148 -0.82 -11.61 26.70
N GLY A 149 -0.19 -11.40 25.55
CA GLY A 149 -0.81 -10.86 24.33
C GLY A 149 -1.84 -11.85 23.78
N LEU A 150 -1.50 -13.13 23.67
CA LEU A 150 -2.46 -14.18 23.29
C LEU A 150 -3.64 -14.29 24.27
N GLY A 151 -3.41 -14.14 25.57
CA GLY A 151 -4.46 -14.13 26.59
C GLY A 151 -5.46 -12.97 26.42
N GLN A 152 -5.03 -11.82 25.91
CA GLN A 152 -5.90 -10.70 25.55
C GLN A 152 -6.53 -10.88 24.16
N LEU A 153 -5.77 -11.42 23.20
CA LEU A 153 -6.18 -11.55 21.80
C LEU A 153 -7.26 -12.63 21.62
N LEU A 154 -7.16 -13.77 22.31
CA LEU A 154 -8.07 -14.91 22.15
C LEU A 154 -9.56 -14.55 22.34
N PRO A 155 -10.00 -13.91 23.44
CA PRO A 155 -11.42 -13.53 23.58
C PRO A 155 -11.87 -12.51 22.54
N LEU A 156 -10.98 -11.61 22.09
CA LEU A 156 -11.31 -10.62 21.06
C LEU A 156 -11.53 -11.29 19.69
N VAL A 157 -10.66 -12.23 19.28
CA VAL A 157 -10.85 -12.95 18.01
C VAL A 157 -11.98 -14.00 18.06
N GLN A 158 -12.36 -14.46 19.25
CA GLN A 158 -13.57 -15.26 19.43
C GLN A 158 -14.85 -14.42 19.24
N GLN A 159 -14.81 -13.12 19.57
CA GLN A 159 -15.92 -12.19 19.30
C GLN A 159 -15.92 -11.67 17.84
N GLN A 160 -14.74 -11.38 17.28
CA GLN A 160 -14.57 -10.90 15.91
C GLN A 160 -13.31 -11.52 15.28
N CYS A 161 -13.49 -12.59 14.50
CA CYS A 161 -12.42 -13.44 13.97
C CYS A 161 -11.51 -12.81 12.90
N SER A 162 -11.80 -11.57 12.46
CA SER A 162 -11.03 -10.83 11.47
C SER A 162 -11.00 -9.33 11.74
N VAL A 163 -9.93 -8.67 11.29
CA VAL A 163 -9.81 -7.20 11.25
C VAL A 163 -10.00 -6.70 9.83
N ARG A 164 -10.49 -5.47 9.71
CA ARG A 164 -10.70 -4.78 8.43
C ARG A 164 -9.51 -3.90 8.06
N ARG A 165 -9.14 -3.86 6.79
CA ARG A 165 -8.13 -2.94 6.23
C ARG A 165 -8.68 -2.30 4.97
N LEU A 166 -8.49 -0.99 4.84
CA LEU A 166 -8.84 -0.28 3.62
C LEU A 166 -7.75 -0.49 2.58
N VAL A 167 -8.13 -0.93 1.38
CA VAL A 167 -7.21 -1.15 0.26
C VAL A 167 -7.75 -0.54 -1.03
N VAL A 168 -6.84 -0.31 -1.98
CA VAL A 168 -7.18 -0.04 -3.38
C VAL A 168 -6.79 -1.27 -4.19
N ASP A 169 -7.74 -1.80 -4.96
CA ASP A 169 -7.64 -3.06 -5.70
C ASP A 169 -8.21 -2.84 -7.10
N ASP A 170 -7.40 -3.05 -8.14
CA ASP A 170 -7.67 -2.60 -9.53
C ASP A 170 -8.25 -1.18 -9.60
N GLY A 171 -7.56 -0.23 -8.96
CA GLY A 171 -7.95 1.19 -8.89
C GLY A 171 -9.14 1.51 -7.95
N ARG A 172 -9.79 0.50 -7.38
CA ARG A 172 -11.07 0.64 -6.66
C ARG A 172 -10.92 0.44 -5.16
N ALA A 173 -11.48 1.36 -4.39
CA ALA A 173 -11.50 1.34 -2.94
C ALA A 173 -12.39 0.21 -2.38
N ARG A 174 -11.87 -0.62 -1.48
CA ARG A 174 -12.64 -1.65 -0.75
C ARG A 174 -12.11 -1.94 0.64
N THR A 175 -12.96 -2.57 1.45
CA THR A 175 -12.53 -3.26 2.66
C THR A 175 -11.97 -4.64 2.30
N SER A 176 -10.79 -4.97 2.83
CA SER A 176 -10.25 -6.33 2.94
C SER A 176 -10.36 -6.80 4.39
N TYR A 177 -10.48 -8.12 4.59
CA TYR A 177 -10.58 -8.73 5.92
C TYR A 177 -9.45 -9.73 6.14
N TYR A 178 -8.79 -9.64 7.29
CA TYR A 178 -7.64 -10.44 7.67
C TYR A 178 -7.97 -11.24 8.93
N SER A 179 -7.91 -12.57 8.85
CA SER A 179 -8.26 -13.45 9.97
C SER A 179 -7.04 -13.65 10.88
N ILE A 180 -6.91 -12.86 11.94
CA ILE A 180 -5.73 -12.83 12.83
C ILE A 180 -5.37 -14.19 13.43
N ALA A 181 -6.34 -15.09 13.56
CA ALA A 181 -6.07 -16.46 13.99
C ALA A 181 -5.15 -17.22 13.02
N TYR A 182 -5.15 -16.88 11.72
CA TYR A 182 -4.21 -17.38 10.71
C TYR A 182 -2.75 -17.03 11.01
N ASP A 183 -2.51 -15.86 11.59
CA ASP A 183 -1.15 -15.39 11.89
C ASP A 183 -0.60 -16.07 13.15
N VAL A 184 -1.49 -16.58 14.02
CA VAL A 184 -1.14 -17.23 15.30
C VAL A 184 -1.01 -18.75 15.18
N TRP A 185 -1.96 -19.47 14.58
CA TRP A 185 -1.97 -20.95 14.60
C TRP A 185 -0.72 -21.62 13.98
N PRO A 186 -0.05 -21.08 12.95
CA PRO A 186 1.15 -21.69 12.37
C PRO A 186 2.31 -21.78 13.36
N HIS A 187 2.41 -20.87 14.33
CA HIS A 187 3.46 -20.91 15.34
C HIS A 187 3.29 -22.09 16.31
N PHE A 188 2.06 -22.52 16.58
CA PHE A 188 1.80 -23.74 17.37
C PHE A 188 2.04 -25.04 16.59
N ARG A 189 1.77 -25.06 15.27
CA ARG A 189 2.06 -26.21 14.39
C ARG A 189 3.55 -26.36 14.12
N ASN A 190 4.19 -25.30 13.64
CA ASN A 190 5.58 -25.26 13.25
C ASN A 190 6.48 -25.38 14.49
N GLY A 191 6.07 -24.71 15.57
CA GLY A 191 6.75 -24.60 16.85
C GLY A 191 7.58 -23.32 16.97
N TYR A 192 7.90 -22.95 18.21
CA TYR A 192 8.76 -21.81 18.55
C TYR A 192 9.80 -22.19 19.61
N PHE A 193 10.94 -21.48 19.63
CA PHE A 193 12.03 -21.80 20.54
C PHE A 193 11.89 -21.07 21.87
N GLN A 194 11.77 -21.83 22.96
CA GLN A 194 12.11 -21.35 24.29
C GLN A 194 13.61 -21.50 24.50
N TYR A 195 14.26 -20.44 25.00
CA TYR A 195 15.65 -20.46 25.42
C TYR A 195 15.74 -20.73 26.92
N ASN A 196 16.66 -21.62 27.31
CA ASN A 196 16.92 -22.00 28.69
C ASN A 196 18.08 -21.17 29.26
N GLY A 197 18.19 -21.12 30.59
CA GLY A 197 19.26 -20.37 31.28
C GLY A 197 20.68 -20.90 31.06
N ASP A 198 20.83 -22.10 30.51
CA ASP A 198 22.10 -22.72 30.10
C ASP A 198 22.48 -22.42 28.63
N GLY A 199 21.66 -21.64 27.92
CA GLY A 199 21.84 -21.34 26.49
C GLY A 199 21.31 -22.43 25.53
N SER A 200 20.81 -23.55 26.04
CA SER A 200 20.09 -24.53 25.23
C SER A 200 18.71 -23.99 24.81
N ARG A 201 18.05 -24.65 23.87
CA ARG A 201 16.70 -24.27 23.41
C ARG A 201 15.80 -25.46 23.15
N VAL A 202 14.52 -25.32 23.50
CA VAL A 202 13.46 -26.32 23.29
C VAL A 202 12.50 -25.81 22.23
N LEU A 203 12.16 -26.64 21.24
CA LEU A 203 11.11 -26.33 20.28
C LEU A 203 9.74 -26.67 20.90
N LEU A 204 9.03 -25.67 21.39
CA LEU A 204 7.67 -25.80 21.89
C LEU A 204 6.70 -25.96 20.71
N LYS A 205 5.81 -26.94 20.79
CA LYS A 205 4.65 -27.13 19.90
C LYS A 205 3.44 -27.42 20.76
N ASP A 206 2.27 -26.92 20.37
CA ASP A 206 1.02 -27.16 21.09
C ASP A 206 -0.10 -27.51 20.10
N PRO A 207 -0.36 -28.82 19.86
CA PRO A 207 -1.43 -29.25 18.98
C PRO A 207 -2.84 -28.84 19.44
N ALA A 208 -3.04 -28.61 20.74
CA ALA A 208 -4.34 -28.21 21.28
C ALA A 208 -4.62 -26.73 20.99
N ARG A 209 -3.63 -25.85 21.23
CA ARG A 209 -3.70 -24.44 20.82
C ARG A 209 -3.70 -24.29 19.31
N GLN A 210 -2.90 -25.06 18.57
CA GLN A 210 -2.98 -25.07 17.10
C GLN A 210 -4.42 -25.30 16.67
N LYS A 211 -5.06 -26.37 17.14
CA LYS A 211 -6.45 -26.67 16.79
C LYS A 211 -7.42 -25.55 17.19
N LEU A 212 -7.26 -24.96 18.37
CA LEU A 212 -8.12 -23.85 18.82
C LEU A 212 -8.07 -22.64 17.89
N TRP A 213 -6.87 -22.15 17.57
CA TRP A 213 -6.70 -20.99 16.69
C TRP A 213 -7.02 -21.32 15.22
N GLU A 214 -6.66 -22.52 14.76
CA GLU A 214 -6.99 -23.00 13.41
C GLU A 214 -8.51 -23.17 13.21
N ASP A 215 -9.25 -23.64 14.23
CA ASP A 215 -10.72 -23.70 14.21
C ASP A 215 -11.36 -22.30 14.14
N ILE A 216 -10.82 -21.30 14.85
CA ILE A 216 -11.29 -19.90 14.79
C ILE A 216 -11.09 -19.35 13.37
N HIS A 217 -9.90 -19.56 12.80
CA HIS A 217 -9.59 -19.16 11.42
C HIS A 217 -10.53 -19.83 10.41
N ARG A 218 -10.66 -21.16 10.45
CA ARG A 218 -11.48 -21.94 9.49
C ARG A 218 -12.98 -21.66 9.56
N LYS A 219 -13.48 -21.16 10.70
CA LYS A 219 -14.88 -20.75 10.88
C LYS A 219 -15.11 -19.26 10.57
N CYS A 220 -14.05 -18.50 10.29
CA CYS A 220 -14.15 -17.07 10.07
C CYS A 220 -14.78 -16.76 8.70
N THR A 221 -16.06 -16.38 8.71
CA THR A 221 -16.80 -16.03 7.51
C THR A 221 -16.45 -14.60 7.09
N ILE A 222 -15.59 -14.48 6.08
CA ILE A 222 -15.16 -13.19 5.52
C ILE A 222 -16.14 -12.73 4.41
N PRO A 223 -16.69 -11.50 4.49
CA PRO A 223 -17.43 -10.89 3.39
C PRO A 223 -16.55 -10.72 2.15
N GLN A 224 -17.07 -11.13 0.99
CA GLN A 224 -16.40 -10.87 -0.29
C GLN A 224 -16.97 -9.57 -0.90
N PHE A 225 -16.06 -8.72 -1.42
CA PHE A 225 -16.38 -7.54 -2.23
C PHE A 225 -17.15 -6.39 -1.53
N GLU A 226 -16.79 -6.02 -0.30
CA GLU A 226 -17.26 -4.77 0.33
C GLU A 226 -16.57 -3.54 -0.32
N TRP A 227 -17.10 -3.09 -1.45
CA TRP A 227 -16.64 -1.88 -2.15
C TRP A 227 -17.06 -0.60 -1.42
N ILE A 228 -16.11 0.31 -1.23
CA ILE A 228 -16.41 1.67 -0.78
C ILE A 228 -17.02 2.44 -1.96
N LYS A 229 -18.13 3.13 -1.69
CA LYS A 229 -18.86 3.95 -2.65
C LYS A 229 -18.51 5.44 -2.44
N PRO A 230 -18.47 6.25 -3.51
CA PRO A 230 -18.51 7.70 -3.42
C PRO A 230 -19.67 8.22 -2.53
#